data_AF-A0A453QAS9-F1
#
_entry.id   AF-A0A453QAS9-F1
#
_cell.length_a   1.000
_cell.length_b   1.000
_cell.length_c   1.000
_cell.angle_alpha   90.00
_cell.angle_beta   90.00
_cell.angle_gamma   90.00
#
_symmetry.space_group_name_H-M   'P 1'
#
loop_
_entity.id
_entity.type
_entity.pdbx_description
1 polymer ?
#
loop_
_entity_poly.entity_id
_entity_poly.type
_entity_poly.pdbx_seq_one_letter_code
_entity_poly.pdbx_strand_id
1 'polypeptide(L)' 'IVSLDGVAMGLWTFNQTLARRELMRMIVLHELAFSLVEYDGFRRFVSSLNPSFKMICRKTVKEDCMKAFQEE' A
#
# COMPACT_ATOMS: atom_id res chain seq x y z
N ILE A 1 8.83 16.67 16.05
CA ILE A 1 7.40 16.41 16.34
C ILE A 1 6.64 17.34 15.42
N VAL A 2 6.05 16.85 14.34
CA VAL A 2 5.20 17.72 13.52
C VAL A 2 3.79 17.22 13.65
N SER A 3 2.95 18.08 14.19
CA SER A 3 1.53 18.02 14.02
C SER A 3 1.01 19.44 13.88
N LEU A 4 0.12 19.63 12.92
CA LEU A 4 -1.04 20.49 13.17
C LEU A 4 -2.39 19.75 13.05
N ASP A 5 -2.44 18.52 12.51
CA ASP A 5 -3.60 17.61 12.65
C ASP A 5 -3.22 16.12 12.84
N GLY A 6 -1.93 15.80 12.98
CA GLY A 6 -1.42 14.43 13.13
C GLY A 6 -1.40 13.94 14.59
N VAL A 7 -1.98 12.77 14.84
CA VAL A 7 -1.83 12.07 16.12
C VAL A 7 -0.46 11.39 16.18
N ALA A 8 0.32 11.68 17.21
CA ALA A 8 1.54 10.93 17.49
C ALA A 8 1.17 9.52 17.97
N MET A 9 1.38 8.52 17.11
CA MET A 9 1.10 7.12 17.40
C MET A 9 2.18 6.51 18.31
N GLY A 10 2.25 6.89 19.59
CA GLY A 10 3.03 6.21 20.65
C GLY A 10 4.31 5.45 20.21
N LEU A 11 4.45 4.20 20.65
CA LEU A 11 5.51 3.25 20.24
C LEU A 11 5.14 2.45 18.98
N TRP A 12 4.38 3.05 18.06
CA TRP A 12 3.97 2.36 16.84
C TRP A 12 5.07 2.42 15.77
N THR A 13 5.40 1.28 15.19
CA THR A 13 6.33 1.18 14.06
C THR A 13 5.58 0.77 12.80
N PHE A 14 5.84 1.50 11.72
CA PHE A 14 5.27 1.18 10.42
C PHE A 14 5.79 -0.15 9.89
N ASN A 15 4.88 -1.06 9.56
CA ASN A 15 5.20 -2.33 8.93
C ASN A 15 4.85 -2.29 7.42
N GLN A 16 5.87 -2.05 6.60
CA GLN A 16 5.75 -1.99 5.14
C GLN A 16 5.15 -3.27 4.53
N THR A 17 5.57 -4.44 5.03
CA THR A 17 5.15 -5.74 4.50
C THR A 17 3.65 -5.96 4.74
N LEU A 18 3.18 -5.65 5.95
CA LEU A 18 1.76 -5.72 6.29
C LEU A 18 0.94 -4.75 5.44
N ALA A 19 1.37 -3.48 5.34
CA ALA A 19 0.64 -2.48 4.57
C ALA A 19 0.57 -2.82 3.06
N ARG A 20 1.62 -3.44 2.50
CA ARG A 20 1.60 -3.96 1.12
C ARG A 20 0.63 -5.11 0.94
N ARG A 21 0.58 -6.04 1.91
CA ARG A 21 -0.36 -7.16 1.88
C ARG A 21 -1.80 -6.66 1.91
N GLU A 22 -2.12 -5.67 2.74
CA GLU A 22 -3.46 -5.07 2.78
C GLU A 22 -3.81 -4.34 1.48
N LEU A 23 -2.84 -3.63 0.86
CA LEU A 23 -3.04 -3.04 -0.47
C LEU A 23 -3.36 -4.10 -1.53
N MET A 24 -2.62 -5.21 -1.56
CA MET A 24 -2.89 -6.32 -2.49
C MET A 24 -4.26 -6.94 -2.23
N ARG A 25 -4.61 -7.16 -0.95
CA ARG A 25 -5.92 -7.67 -0.55
C ARG A 25 -7.05 -6.77 -1.05
N MET A 26 -6.92 -5.46 -0.89
CA MET A 26 -7.91 -4.48 -1.40
C MET A 26 -8.07 -4.59 -2.92
N ILE A 27 -6.96 -4.69 -3.66
CA ILE A 27 -6.98 -4.80 -5.11
C ILE A 27 -7.70 -6.08 -5.57
N VAL A 28 -7.38 -7.22 -4.97
CA VAL A 28 -7.99 -8.51 -5.31
C VAL A 28 -9.46 -8.56 -4.89
N LEU A 29 -9.78 -8.16 -3.66
CA LEU A 29 -11.13 -8.25 -3.11
C LEU A 29 -12.14 -7.38 -3.85
N HIS A 30 -11.71 -6.23 -4.37
CA HIS A 30 -12.56 -5.28 -5.08
C HIS A 30 -12.30 -5.25 -6.60
N GLU A 31 -11.57 -6.25 -7.11
CA GLU A 31 -11.26 -6.41 -8.55
C GLU A 31 -10.70 -5.13 -9.19
N LEU A 32 -9.90 -4.38 -8.44
CA LEU A 32 -9.34 -3.11 -8.90
C LEU A 32 -8.25 -3.38 -9.94
N ALA A 33 -8.11 -2.47 -10.91
CA ALA A 33 -7.02 -2.56 -11.86
C ALA A 33 -5.66 -2.42 -11.16
N PHE A 34 -4.70 -3.29 -11.48
CA PHE A 34 -3.34 -3.23 -10.94
C PHE A 34 -2.63 -1.90 -11.23
N SER A 35 -3.08 -1.13 -12.24
CA SER A 35 -2.56 0.22 -12.54
C SER A 35 -2.87 1.25 -11.46
N LEU A 36 -3.78 0.97 -10.52
CA LEU A 36 -4.14 1.87 -9.42
C LEU A 36 -2.90 2.38 -8.67
N VAL A 37 -1.90 1.50 -8.44
CA VAL A 37 -0.67 1.85 -7.70
C VAL A 37 0.25 2.82 -8.45
N GLU A 38 -0.02 3.05 -9.74
CA GLU A 38 0.73 3.97 -10.59
C GLU A 38 0.03 5.31 -10.77
N TYR A 39 -1.22 5.44 -10.34
CA TYR A 39 -1.96 6.70 -10.42
C TYR A 39 -1.36 7.74 -9.48
N ASP A 40 -1.05 8.91 -10.00
CA ASP A 40 -0.45 10.01 -9.24
C ASP A 40 -1.28 10.36 -7.99
N GLY A 41 -2.60 10.50 -8.16
CA GLY A 41 -3.52 10.78 -7.06
C GLY A 41 -3.49 9.70 -5.97
N PHE A 42 -3.38 8.42 -6.34
CA PHE A 42 -3.30 7.32 -5.38
C PHE A 42 -1.96 7.33 -4.64
N ARG A 43 -0.84 7.56 -5.34
CA ARG A 43 0.48 7.70 -4.73
C ARG A 43 0.54 8.86 -3.75
N ARG A 44 0.00 10.02 -4.13
CA ARG A 44 -0.10 11.20 -3.26
C ARG A 44 -0.95 10.91 -2.03
N PHE A 45 -2.09 10.22 -2.20
CA PHE A 45 -2.91 9.76 -1.08
C PHE A 45 -2.11 8.86 -0.11
N VAL A 46 -1.47 7.80 -0.60
CA VAL A 46 -0.68 6.89 0.25
C VAL A 46 0.49 7.60 0.96
N SER A 47 1.22 8.47 0.25
CA SER A 47 2.31 9.25 0.85
C SER A 47 1.81 10.24 1.91
N SER A 48 0.59 10.77 1.77
CA SER A 48 -0.02 11.61 2.81
C SER A 48 -0.37 10.83 4.08
N LEU A 49 -0.70 9.54 3.96
CA LEU A 49 -0.95 8.66 5.12
C LEU A 49 0.35 8.25 5.79
N ASN A 50 1.36 7.86 5.01
CA ASN A 50 2.68 7.52 5.52
C ASN A 50 3.76 7.73 4.45
N PRO A 51 4.66 8.71 4.60
CA PRO A 51 5.72 8.99 3.62
C PRO A 51 6.77 7.87 3.54
N SER A 52 6.85 7.00 4.54
CA SER A 52 7.76 5.85 4.53
C SER A 52 7.23 4.68 3.68
N PHE A 53 5.98 4.75 3.20
CA PHE A 53 5.42 3.70 2.36
C PHE A 53 6.13 3.68 0.99
N LYS A 54 6.84 2.59 0.73
CA LYS A 54 7.48 2.32 -0.57
C LYS A 54 6.45 1.80 -1.57
N MET A 55 5.98 2.68 -2.43
CA MET A 55 5.08 2.33 -3.52
C MET A 55 5.71 1.31 -4.47
N ILE A 56 4.84 0.50 -5.09
CA ILE A 56 5.20 -0.50 -6.10
C ILE A 56 4.62 -0.16 -7.46
N CYS A 57 5.16 -0.80 -8.49
CA CYS A 57 4.65 -0.71 -9.84
C CYS A 57 3.61 -1.80 -10.10
N ARG A 58 2.84 -1.61 -11.17
CA ARG A 58 1.80 -2.53 -11.62
C ARG A 58 2.33 -3.95 -11.82
N LYS A 59 3.54 -4.08 -12.35
CA LYS A 59 4.19 -5.39 -12.61
C LYS A 59 4.39 -6.16 -11.31
N THR A 60 4.95 -5.52 -10.29
CA THR A 60 5.18 -6.15 -8.98
C THR A 60 3.88 -6.55 -8.31
N VAL A 61 2.85 -5.69 -8.31
CA VAL A 61 1.53 -6.05 -7.74
C VAL A 61 0.96 -7.28 -8.44
N LYS A 62 1.00 -7.30 -9.77
CA LYS A 62 0.50 -8.44 -10.55
C LYS A 62 1.25 -9.72 -10.19
N GLU A 63 2.58 -9.68 -10.18
CA GLU A 63 3.39 -10.86 -9.83
C GLU A 63 3.13 -11.34 -8.40
N ASP A 64 3.04 -10.43 -7.43
CA ASP A 64 2.78 -10.75 -6.03
C ASP A 64 1.39 -11.38 -5.85
N CYS A 65 0.35 -10.83 -6.48
CA CYS A 65 -1.01 -11.39 -6.46
C CYS A 65 -1.07 -12.78 -7.14
N MET A 66 -0.39 -12.97 -8.26
CA MET A 66 -0.38 -14.26 -8.96
C MET A 66 0.36 -15.34 -8.17
N LYS A 67 1.44 -14.99 -7.47
CA LYS A 67 2.14 -15.93 -6.58
C LYS A 67 1.28 -16.35 -5.40
N ALA A 68 0.59 -15.39 -4.76
CA ALA A 68 -0.31 -15.69 -3.66
C ALA A 68 -1.42 -16.69 -4.06
N PHE A 69 -1.89 -16.64 -5.30
CA PHE A 69 -2.89 -17.58 -5.83
C PHE A 69 -2.31 -18.96 -6.24
N GLN A 70 -1.00 -19.08 -6.47
CA GLN A 70 -0.35 -20.35 -6.78
C GLN A 70 0.08 -21.13 -5.54
N GLU A 71 0.18 -20.45 -4.39
CA GLU A 71 0.52 -21.04 -3.09
C GLU A 71 -0.73 -21.49 -2.30
N GLU A 72 -1.92 -21.35 -2.89
CA GLU A 72 -3.23 -21.74 -2.38
C GLU A 72 -3.80 -22.92 -3.19
#